data_AF-A0A1Q3VVI8-F1
#
_entry.id   AF-A0A1Q3VVI8-F1
#
_cell.length_a   1.000
_cell.length_b   1.000
_cell.length_c   1.000
_cell.angle_alpha   90.00
_cell.angle_beta   90.00
_cell.angle_gamma   90.00
#
_symmetry.space_group_name_H-M   'P 1'
#
loop_
_entity.id
_entity.type
_entity.pdbx_description
1 polymer ?
#
loop_
_entity_poly.entity_id
_entity_poly.type
_entity_poly.pdbx_seq_one_letter_code
_entity_poly.pdbx_strand_id
1 'polypeptide(L)'
;MSQSNQSGQQLARDNLAKFQSWIAEREVTNDWHDYLRGDKLNRSEIAAECDFSLSVMRQNPAVKEALEALESRLTTLGLTQPLRTAPDASNEAAAASEKVIDKRIMAAKGRAEARVKALEEQNASLKAEVASLRERLRRFEHLDAHLSRTGRLLPA
;
A
#
# COMPACT_ATOMS: atom_id res chain seq x y z
N MET A 1 40.33 -6.95 -7.78
CA MET A 1 38.94 -6.48 -7.95
C MET A 1 38.84 -5.12 -7.30
N SER A 2 38.72 -4.08 -8.12
CA SER A 2 38.93 -2.68 -7.72
C SER A 2 37.74 -2.17 -6.91
N GLN A 3 37.96 -1.87 -5.64
CA GLN A 3 37.07 -0.99 -4.86
C GLN A 3 37.19 0.40 -5.47
N SER A 4 36.26 0.75 -6.36
CA SER A 4 36.10 2.12 -6.83
C SER A 4 35.71 2.98 -5.64
N ASN A 5 36.63 3.85 -5.19
CA ASN A 5 36.33 4.99 -4.34
C ASN A 5 35.24 5.82 -5.02
N GLN A 6 33.97 5.51 -4.74
CA GLN A 6 32.87 6.35 -5.16
C GLN A 6 33.08 7.72 -4.51
N SER A 7 33.12 8.77 -5.33
CA SER A 7 33.12 10.13 -4.83
C SER A 7 31.91 10.32 -3.92
N GLY A 8 32.05 11.08 -2.83
CA GLY A 8 30.94 11.35 -1.92
C GLY A 8 29.70 11.92 -2.62
N GLN A 9 29.91 12.62 -3.76
CA GLN A 9 28.82 13.09 -4.63
C GLN A 9 28.08 11.96 -5.34
N GLN A 10 28.80 10.91 -5.74
CA GLN A 10 28.20 9.75 -6.39
C GLN A 10 27.40 8.91 -5.40
N LEU A 11 27.95 8.69 -4.20
CA LEU A 11 27.24 8.03 -3.11
C LEU A 11 25.95 8.81 -2.71
N ALA A 12 26.01 10.15 -2.71
CA ALA A 12 24.83 10.97 -2.47
C ALA A 12 23.74 10.81 -3.54
N ARG A 13 24.13 10.69 -4.82
CA ARG A 13 23.18 10.43 -5.92
C ARG A 13 22.60 9.01 -5.84
N ASP A 14 23.42 8.01 -5.54
CA ASP A 14 22.98 6.62 -5.42
C ASP A 14 21.95 6.46 -4.29
N ASN A 15 22.17 7.13 -3.15
CA ASN A 15 21.22 7.14 -2.05
C ASN A 15 19.89 7.82 -2.40
N LEU A 16 19.92 8.89 -3.20
CA LEU A 16 18.71 9.53 -3.69
C LEU A 16 17.94 8.59 -4.61
N ALA A 17 18.63 7.90 -5.52
CA ALA A 17 18.00 6.94 -6.42
C ALA A 17 17.33 5.79 -5.64
N LYS A 18 18.02 5.22 -4.63
CA LYS A 18 17.46 4.24 -3.71
C LYS A 18 16.17 4.73 -3.04
N PHE A 19 16.19 5.96 -2.52
CA PHE A 19 15.01 6.56 -1.87
C PHE A 19 13.85 6.78 -2.84
N GLN A 20 14.12 7.24 -4.06
CA GLN A 20 13.08 7.43 -5.09
C GLN A 20 12.47 6.10 -5.56
N SER A 21 13.28 5.06 -5.72
CA SER A 21 12.78 3.71 -6.04
C SER A 21 11.88 3.17 -4.94
N TRP A 22 12.26 3.37 -3.67
CA TRP A 22 11.42 3.01 -2.53
C TRP A 22 10.09 3.76 -2.52
N ILE A 23 10.08 5.07 -2.80
CA ILE A 23 8.84 5.86 -2.93
C ILE A 23 7.94 5.26 -4.03
N ALA A 24 8.50 4.97 -5.21
CA ALA A 24 7.73 4.43 -6.33
C ALA A 24 7.11 3.07 -6.01
N GLU A 25 7.82 2.20 -5.28
CA GLU A 25 7.29 0.92 -4.83
C GLU A 25 6.11 1.11 -3.87
N ARG A 26 6.24 2.00 -2.89
CA ARG A 26 5.18 2.30 -1.90
C ARG A 26 3.97 3.02 -2.52
N GLU A 27 4.15 3.77 -3.60
CA GLU A 27 3.03 4.33 -4.36
C GLU A 27 2.14 3.24 -4.99
N VAL A 28 2.75 2.14 -5.43
CA VAL A 28 2.01 1.01 -6.03
C VAL A 28 1.31 0.19 -4.95
N THR A 29 2.00 -0.10 -3.85
CA THR A 29 1.44 -0.90 -2.75
C THR A 29 0.43 -0.13 -1.90
N ASN A 30 0.57 1.20 -1.83
CA ASN A 30 -0.28 2.11 -1.06
C ASN A 30 -0.37 1.77 0.45
N ASP A 31 0.75 1.35 1.01
CA ASP A 31 0.99 0.89 2.39
C ASP A 31 1.61 1.98 3.29
N TRP A 32 1.43 3.26 2.93
CA TRP A 32 2.01 4.40 3.66
C TRP A 32 1.76 4.41 5.17
N HIS A 33 0.63 3.85 5.62
CA HIS A 33 0.24 3.81 7.02
C HIS A 33 1.19 2.97 7.89
N ASP A 34 1.79 1.92 7.33
CA ASP A 34 2.69 1.03 8.07
C ASP A 34 4.00 1.75 8.42
N TYR A 35 4.35 2.79 7.66
CA TYR A 35 5.54 3.61 7.86
C TYR A 35 5.25 4.91 8.64
N LEU A 36 4.02 5.13 9.10
CA LEU A 36 3.67 6.28 9.93
C LEU A 36 3.86 5.98 11.41
N ARG A 37 4.68 6.79 12.07
CA ARG A 37 4.82 6.82 13.52
C ARG A 37 4.21 8.12 14.05
N GLY A 38 2.91 8.08 14.31
CA GLY A 38 2.12 9.27 14.64
C GLY A 38 1.91 10.12 13.39
N ASP A 39 2.39 11.35 13.40
CA ASP A 39 2.22 12.31 12.29
C ASP A 39 3.43 12.38 11.34
N LYS A 40 4.44 11.52 11.57
CA LYS A 40 5.70 11.56 10.82
C LYS A 40 6.05 10.18 10.29
N LEU A 41 6.69 10.17 9.13
CA LEU A 41 7.28 8.97 8.57
C LEU A 41 8.39 8.42 9.48
N ASN A 42 8.42 7.10 9.65
CA ASN A 42 9.43 6.42 10.43
C ASN A 42 10.77 6.37 9.68
N ARG A 43 11.54 7.45 9.81
CA ARG A 43 12.81 7.66 9.10
C ARG A 43 13.82 6.52 9.32
N SER A 44 13.81 5.88 10.49
CA SER A 44 14.73 4.76 10.79
C SER A 44 14.37 3.50 10.00
N GLU A 45 13.09 3.21 9.87
CA GLU A 45 12.58 2.05 9.13
C GLU A 45 12.77 2.24 7.63
N ILE A 46 12.46 3.45 7.13
CA ILE A 46 12.69 3.82 5.73
C ILE A 46 14.17 3.74 5.37
N ALA A 47 15.07 4.21 6.25
CA ALA A 47 16.51 4.12 6.02
C ALA A 47 17.00 2.66 5.95
N ALA A 48 16.45 1.79 6.82
CA ALA A 48 16.76 0.37 6.80
C ALA A 48 16.31 -0.30 5.49
N GLU A 49 15.11 0.01 5.01
CA GLU A 49 14.59 -0.55 3.74
C GLU A 49 15.29 -0.01 2.50
N CYS A 50 15.64 1.27 2.51
CA CYS A 50 16.41 1.87 1.42
C CYS A 50 17.89 1.46 1.45
N ASP A 51 18.32 0.65 2.42
CA ASP A 51 19.71 0.19 2.58
C ASP A 51 20.71 1.36 2.61
N PHE A 52 20.41 2.37 3.44
CA PHE A 52 21.35 3.45 3.76
C PHE A 52 21.24 3.89 5.22
N SER A 53 22.28 4.56 5.73
CA SER A 53 22.27 5.01 7.12
C SER A 53 21.30 6.17 7.35
N LEU A 54 20.68 6.24 8.54
CA LEU A 54 19.80 7.36 8.94
C LEU A 54 20.48 8.74 8.80
N SER A 55 21.81 8.78 8.88
CA SER A 55 22.60 10.00 8.66
C SER A 55 22.42 10.59 7.26
N VAL A 56 22.22 9.75 6.24
CA VAL A 56 21.99 10.18 4.85
C VAL A 56 20.75 11.07 4.74
N MET A 57 19.66 10.75 5.44
CA MET A 57 18.45 11.58 5.44
C MET A 57 18.66 12.98 6.04
N ARG A 58 19.70 13.15 6.87
CA ARG A 58 20.03 14.43 7.50
C ARG A 58 21.10 15.20 6.73
N GLN A 59 22.10 14.50 6.18
CA GLN A 59 23.29 15.08 5.57
C GLN A 59 23.15 15.28 4.07
N ASN A 60 22.36 14.46 3.37
CA ASN A 60 22.16 14.58 1.94
C ASN A 60 20.98 15.53 1.65
N PRO A 61 21.24 16.77 1.16
CA PRO A 61 20.19 17.75 0.94
C PRO A 61 19.13 17.27 -0.06
N ALA A 62 19.53 16.50 -1.07
CA ALA A 62 18.59 16.00 -2.08
C ALA A 62 17.61 14.96 -1.51
N VAL A 63 18.08 14.08 -0.61
CA VAL A 63 17.20 13.11 0.08
C VAL A 63 16.27 13.84 1.05
N LYS A 64 16.77 14.90 1.71
CA LYS A 64 15.96 15.73 2.59
C LYS A 64 14.83 16.43 1.83
N GLU A 65 15.14 17.06 0.70
CA GLU A 65 14.12 17.70 -0.17
C GLU A 65 13.09 16.68 -0.66
N ALA A 66 13.55 15.49 -1.08
CA ALA A 66 12.65 14.41 -1.49
C ALA A 66 11.73 13.95 -0.35
N LEU A 67 12.25 13.89 0.88
CA LEU A 67 11.46 13.53 2.07
C LEU A 67 10.42 14.60 2.40
N GLU A 68 10.79 15.89 2.35
CA GLU A 68 9.86 17.00 2.58
C GLU A 68 8.76 17.06 1.51
N ALA A 69 9.12 16.79 0.25
CA ALA A 69 8.16 16.67 -0.85
C ALA A 69 7.20 15.49 -0.64
N LEU A 70 7.72 14.35 -0.18
CA LEU A 70 6.92 13.17 0.16
C LEU A 70 5.94 13.48 1.30
N GLU A 71 6.43 14.04 2.41
CA GLU A 71 5.60 14.44 3.56
C GLU A 71 4.51 15.46 3.15
N SER A 72 4.85 16.44 2.30
CA SER A 72 3.89 17.41 1.76
C SER A 72 2.80 16.76 0.90
N ARG A 73 3.19 15.78 0.09
CA ARG A 73 2.26 15.02 -0.76
C ARG A 73 1.34 14.13 0.07
N LEU A 74 1.87 13.42 1.06
CA LEU A 74 1.08 12.61 2.00
C LEU A 74 0.10 13.48 2.79
N THR A 75 0.51 14.70 3.15
CA THR A 75 -0.36 15.69 3.80
C THR A 75 -1.50 16.12 2.88
N THR A 76 -1.19 16.36 1.60
CA THR A 76 -2.21 16.71 0.58
C THR A 76 -3.20 15.56 0.34
N LEU A 77 -2.72 14.31 0.42
CA LEU A 77 -3.54 13.10 0.36
C LEU A 77 -4.35 12.86 1.65
N GLY A 78 -4.13 13.66 2.71
CA GLY A 78 -4.80 13.54 4.00
C GLY A 78 -4.31 12.37 4.86
N LEU A 79 -3.14 11.81 4.54
CA LEU A 79 -2.52 10.70 5.26
C LEU A 79 -1.68 11.18 6.46
N THR A 80 -1.21 12.42 6.42
CA THR A 80 -0.49 13.10 7.52
C THR A 80 -1.08 14.48 7.78
N GLN A 81 -0.98 15.01 9.00
CA GLN A 81 -1.33 16.38 9.33
C GLN A 81 -0.15 17.34 9.08
N PRO A 82 -0.43 18.62 8.79
CA PRO A 82 0.62 19.63 8.71
C PRO A 82 1.19 19.88 10.11
N LEU A 83 2.51 19.78 10.25
CA LEU A 83 3.22 20.11 11.48
C LEU A 83 2.95 21.57 11.87
N ARG A 84 2.11 21.82 12.89
CA ARG A 84 1.93 23.15 13.46
C ARG A 84 3.22 23.57 14.16
N THR A 85 4.02 24.41 13.52
CA THR A 85 5.19 25.05 14.13
C THR A 85 4.78 26.33 14.87
N ALA A 86 4.46 26.23 16.16
CA ALA A 86 4.57 27.33 17.12
C ALA A 86 4.69 26.76 18.55
N PRO A 87 5.58 27.30 19.41
CA PRO A 87 5.76 26.83 20.76
C PRO A 87 4.72 27.48 21.71
N ASP A 88 4.41 26.75 22.78
CA ASP A 88 3.66 27.16 23.96
C ASP A 88 2.12 27.28 23.84
N ALA A 89 1.43 26.27 24.41
CA ALA A 89 0.11 26.30 25.08
C ALA A 89 -0.84 25.10 24.80
N SER A 90 -0.39 23.93 24.32
CA SER A 90 -1.33 22.91 23.81
C SER A 90 -1.09 21.49 24.34
N ASN A 91 -1.36 21.22 25.62
CA ASN A 91 -1.47 19.84 26.12
C ASN A 91 -2.92 19.32 26.11
N GLU A 92 -3.93 20.19 26.28
CA GLU A 92 -5.36 19.80 26.24
C GLU A 92 -5.94 19.73 24.81
N ALA A 93 -5.56 20.67 23.93
CA ALA A 93 -6.01 20.64 22.54
C ALA A 93 -5.35 19.52 21.71
N ALA A 94 -4.16 19.06 22.11
CA ALA A 94 -3.49 17.90 21.52
C ALA A 94 -4.26 16.60 21.84
N ALA A 95 -4.62 16.35 23.10
CA ALA A 95 -5.37 15.17 23.51
C ALA A 95 -6.79 15.12 22.92
N ALA A 96 -7.46 16.27 22.77
CA ALA A 96 -8.76 16.35 22.10
C ALA A 96 -8.64 16.08 20.59
N SER A 97 -7.58 16.57 19.94
CA SER A 97 -7.32 16.33 18.52
C SER A 97 -6.94 14.87 18.25
N GLU A 98 -6.13 14.26 19.12
CA GLU A 98 -5.74 12.84 19.05
C GLU A 98 -6.95 11.91 19.14
N LYS A 99 -7.88 12.15 20.09
CA LYS A 99 -9.13 11.37 20.19
C LYS A 99 -10.04 11.49 18.96
N VAL A 100 -10.07 12.66 18.32
CA VAL A 100 -10.85 12.86 17.09
C VAL A 100 -10.22 12.13 15.90
N ILE A 101 -8.90 12.06 15.86
CA ILE A 101 -8.13 11.33 14.84
C ILE A 101 -8.33 9.83 15.01
N ASP A 102 -8.17 9.29 16.22
CA ASP A 102 -8.42 7.88 16.52
C ASP A 102 -9.83 7.46 16.11
N LYS A 103 -10.82 8.31 16.39
CA LYS A 103 -12.21 8.03 15.99
C LYS A 103 -12.39 8.02 14.48
N ARG A 104 -11.70 8.89 13.74
CA ARG A 104 -11.74 8.92 12.26
C ARG A 104 -11.02 7.72 11.66
N ILE A 105 -9.88 7.33 12.21
CA ILE A 105 -9.11 6.14 11.80
C ILE A 105 -9.94 4.88 12.04
N MET A 106 -10.53 4.73 13.23
CA MET A 106 -11.42 3.61 13.54
C MET A 106 -12.63 3.58 12.60
N ALA A 107 -13.22 4.72 12.27
CA ALA A 107 -14.33 4.79 11.31
C ALA A 107 -13.91 4.46 9.88
N ALA A 108 -12.70 4.85 9.45
CA ALA A 108 -12.15 4.48 8.15
C ALA A 108 -11.84 2.97 8.08
N LYS A 109 -11.23 2.43 9.12
CA LYS A 109 -10.92 1.00 9.26
C LYS A 109 -12.20 0.16 9.25
N GLY A 110 -13.23 0.55 10.01
CA GLY A 110 -14.52 -0.15 10.01
C GLY A 110 -15.20 -0.14 8.64
N ARG A 111 -15.09 0.96 7.87
CA ARG A 111 -15.60 1.01 6.48
C ARG A 111 -14.81 0.10 5.54
N ALA A 112 -13.48 0.05 5.69
CA ALA A 112 -12.63 -0.84 4.91
C ALA A 112 -12.91 -2.31 5.23
N GLU A 113 -13.00 -2.68 6.51
CA GLU A 113 -13.35 -4.03 6.97
C GLU A 113 -14.74 -4.45 6.47
N ALA A 114 -15.74 -3.55 6.54
CA ALA A 114 -17.07 -3.82 6.00
C ALA A 114 -17.05 -4.07 4.48
N ARG A 115 -16.24 -3.30 3.74
CA ARG A 115 -16.07 -3.49 2.29
C ARG A 115 -15.36 -4.81 1.97
N VAL A 116 -14.32 -5.17 2.74
CA VAL A 116 -13.61 -6.46 2.60
C VAL A 116 -14.58 -7.61 2.83
N LYS A 117 -15.36 -7.57 3.92
CA LYS A 117 -16.35 -8.61 4.22
C LYS A 117 -17.38 -8.74 3.10
N ALA A 118 -17.92 -7.63 2.60
CA ALA A 118 -18.88 -7.65 1.49
C ALA A 118 -18.28 -8.24 0.20
N LEU A 119 -17.02 -7.91 -0.10
CA LEU A 119 -16.31 -8.47 -1.25
C LEU A 119 -16.02 -9.96 -1.08
N GLU A 120 -15.65 -10.41 0.13
CA GLU A 120 -15.44 -11.83 0.43
C GLU A 120 -16.72 -12.65 0.28
N GLU A 121 -17.85 -12.14 0.78
CA GLU A 121 -19.17 -12.76 0.60
C GLU A 121 -19.57 -12.85 -0.88
N GLN A 122 -19.38 -11.77 -1.65
CA GLN A 122 -19.62 -11.78 -3.09
C GLN A 122 -18.72 -12.78 -3.82
N ASN A 123 -17.44 -12.85 -3.46
CA ASN A 123 -16.48 -13.77 -4.07
C ASN A 123 -16.84 -15.23 -3.76
N ALA A 124 -17.27 -15.53 -2.53
CA ALA A 124 -17.76 -16.85 -2.15
C ALA A 124 -19.02 -17.24 -2.94
N SER A 125 -19.99 -16.32 -3.07
CA SER A 125 -21.20 -16.52 -3.86
C SER A 125 -20.89 -16.81 -5.33
N LEU A 126 -20.06 -15.97 -5.96
CA LEU A 126 -19.65 -16.14 -7.36
C LEU A 126 -18.89 -17.45 -7.58
N LYS A 127 -18.00 -17.84 -6.66
CA LYS A 127 -17.31 -19.13 -6.75
C LYS A 127 -18.28 -20.31 -6.68
N ALA A 128 -19.30 -20.25 -5.84
CA ALA A 128 -20.33 -21.28 -5.75
C ALA A 128 -21.16 -21.35 -7.05
N GLU A 129 -21.51 -20.20 -7.63
CA GLU A 129 -22.23 -20.13 -8.90
C GLU A 129 -21.38 -20.72 -10.05
N VAL A 130 -20.11 -20.35 -10.15
CA VAL A 130 -19.17 -20.92 -11.12
C VAL A 130 -19.05 -22.44 -10.95
N ALA A 131 -18.97 -22.94 -9.72
CA ALA A 131 -18.92 -24.38 -9.46
C ALA A 131 -20.21 -25.09 -9.93
N SER A 132 -21.38 -24.51 -9.65
CA SER A 132 -22.68 -25.04 -10.09
C SER A 132 -22.82 -25.05 -11.61
N LEU A 133 -22.41 -23.96 -12.28
CA LEU A 133 -22.43 -23.86 -13.74
C LEU A 133 -21.47 -24.86 -14.39
N ARG A 134 -20.27 -25.04 -13.84
CA ARG A 134 -19.31 -26.06 -14.32
C ARG A 134 -19.85 -27.47 -14.17
N GLU A 135 -20.54 -27.76 -13.06
CA GLU A 135 -21.18 -29.06 -12.86
C GLU A 135 -22.32 -29.31 -13.86
N ARG A 136 -23.15 -28.29 -14.15
CA ARG A 136 -24.15 -28.37 -15.21
C ARG A 136 -23.52 -28.61 -16.58
N LEU A 137 -22.42 -27.92 -16.89
CA LEU A 137 -21.69 -28.11 -18.14
C LEU A 137 -21.18 -29.54 -18.28
N ARG A 138 -20.56 -30.10 -17.23
CA ARG A 138 -20.11 -31.50 -17.22
C ARG A 138 -21.25 -32.50 -17.49
N ARG A 139 -22.44 -32.23 -16.95
CA ARG A 139 -23.62 -33.07 -17.21
C ARG A 139 -24.04 -32.99 -18.66
N PHE A 140 -24.06 -31.79 -19.26
CA PHE A 140 -24.33 -31.63 -20.68
C PHE A 140 -23.27 -32.30 -21.55
N GLU A 141 -21.98 -32.15 -21.24
CA GLU A 141 -20.89 -32.85 -21.91
C GLU A 141 -21.06 -34.38 -21.87
N HIS A 142 -21.49 -34.93 -20.72
CA HIS A 142 -21.77 -36.36 -20.61
C HIS A 142 -22.96 -36.80 -21.48
N LEU A 143 -24.03 -36.00 -21.50
CA LEU A 143 -25.19 -36.26 -22.35
C LEU A 143 -24.82 -36.18 -23.83
N ASP A 144 -24.05 -35.17 -24.23
CA ASP A 144 -23.56 -35.00 -25.59
C ASP A 144 -22.68 -36.18 -26.01
N ALA A 145 -21.78 -36.65 -25.14
CA ALA A 145 -20.96 -37.84 -25.41
C ALA A 145 -21.83 -39.09 -25.62
N HIS A 146 -22.87 -39.29 -24.80
CA HIS A 146 -23.79 -40.41 -24.94
C HIS A 146 -24.66 -40.31 -26.21
N LEU A 147 -25.18 -39.12 -26.53
CA LEU A 147 -25.95 -38.86 -27.74
C LEU A 147 -25.09 -39.04 -29.00
N SER A 148 -23.85 -38.59 -28.97
CA SER A 148 -22.86 -38.82 -30.03
C SER A 148 -22.63 -40.31 -30.26
N ARG A 149 -22.39 -41.07 -29.18
CA ARG A 149 -22.19 -42.52 -29.25
C ARG A 149 -23.41 -43.28 -29.76
N THR A 150 -24.61 -42.80 -29.49
CA THR A 150 -25.88 -43.40 -29.95
C THR A 150 -26.35 -42.88 -31.31
N GLY A 151 -25.60 -41.96 -31.94
CA GLY A 151 -25.92 -41.38 -33.24
C GLY A 151 -27.11 -40.42 -33.24
N ARG A 152 -27.50 -39.89 -32.08
CA ARG A 152 -28.66 -39.00 -31.87
C ARG A 152 -28.28 -37.54 -31.60
N LEU A 153 -26.99 -37.20 -31.71
CA LEU A 153 -26.53 -35.83 -31.56
C LEU A 153 -27.00 -34.99 -32.75
N LEU A 154 -27.60 -33.83 -32.49
CA LEU A 154 -27.88 -32.85 -33.53
C LEU A 154 -26.56 -32.18 -33.94
N PRO A 155 -26.24 -32.08 -35.25
CA PRO A 155 -25.09 -31.30 -35.69
C PRO A 155 -25.31 -29.82 -35.33
N ALA A 156 -24.23 -29.18 -34.88
CA ALA A 156 -24.19 -27.77 -34.52
C ALA A 156 -24.44 -26.85 -35.73
#